data_AF-A0A534QDI8-F1
#
_entry.id   AF-A0A534QDI8-F1
#
_cell.length_a   1.000
_cell.length_b   1.000
_cell.length_c   1.000
_cell.angle_alpha   90.00
_cell.angle_beta   90.00
_cell.angle_gamma   90.00
#
_symmetry.space_group_name_H-M   'P 1'
#
loop_
_entity.id
_entity.type
_entity.pdbx_description
1 polymer ?
#
loop_
_entity_poly.entity_id
_entity_poly.type
_entity_poly.pdbx_seq_one_letter_code
_entity_poly.pdbx_strand_id
1 'polypeptide(L)' 'MEWVALVSALVLLEYMVIIWFTGHARGLYGVAAPAMTGHPMFERWARVQGNTVEQLV' A
#
# COMPACT_ATOMS: atom_id res chain seq x y z
N MET A 1 21.41 -4.55 17.81
CA MET A 1 20.00 -4.13 17.74
C MET A 1 19.79 -2.94 16.81
N GLU A 2 20.75 -2.00 16.68
CA GLU A 2 20.69 -0.86 15.74
C GLU A 2 20.32 -1.24 14.29
N TRP A 3 20.97 -2.26 13.72
CA TRP A 3 20.66 -2.72 12.35
C TRP A 3 19.22 -3.20 12.17
N VAL A 4 18.67 -3.87 13.19
CA VAL A 4 17.28 -4.34 13.16
C VAL A 4 16.33 -3.15 13.17
N ALA A 5 16.59 -2.15 14.02
CA ALA A 5 15.78 -0.94 14.08
C ALA A 5 15.80 -0.16 12.76
N LEU A 6 16.98 -0.05 12.12
CA LEU A 6 17.11 0.60 10.81
C LEU A 6 16.31 -0.12 9.73
N VAL A 7 16.42 -1.45 9.66
CA VAL A 7 15.66 -2.27 8.70
C VAL A 7 14.16 -2.14 8.94
N SER A 8 13.70 -2.20 10.19
CA SER A 8 12.29 -1.98 10.53
C SER A 8 11.80 -0.60 10.10
N ALA A 9 12.61 0.45 10.30
CA ALA A 9 12.26 1.80 9.86
C ALA A 9 12.14 1.90 8.33
N LEU A 10 13.05 1.26 7.59
CA LEU A 10 13.00 1.22 6.12
C LEU A 10 11.76 0.48 5.60
N VAL A 11 11.40 -0.63 6.23
CA VAL A 11 10.20 -1.40 5.88
C VAL A 11 8.91 -0.60 6.10
N LEU A 12 8.83 0.14 7.22
CA LEU A 12 7.70 1.05 7.46
C LEU A 12 7.64 2.18 6.44
N LEU A 13 8.79 2.75 6.06
CA LEU A 13 8.87 3.79 5.02
C LEU A 13 8.40 3.26 3.66
N GLU A 14 8.85 2.07 3.27
CA GLU A 14 8.39 1.38 2.06
C GLU A 14 6.87 1.22 2.05
N TYR A 15 6.29 0.74 3.16
CA TYR A 15 4.85 0.54 3.24
C TYR A 15 4.05 1.85 3.17
N MET A 16 4.55 2.94 3.75
CA MET A 16 3.94 4.27 3.62
C MET A 16 3.90 4.74 2.16
N VAL A 17 4.96 4.46 1.39
CA VAL A 17 5.01 4.76 -0.05
C VAL A 17 3.96 3.95 -0.82
N ILE A 18 3.80 2.66 -0.50
CA ILE A 18 2.78 1.80 -1.12
C ILE A 18 1.36 2.31 -0.82
N ILE A 19 1.09 2.70 0.43
CA ILE A 19 -0.19 3.32 0.81
C ILE A 19 -0.45 4.59 -0.01
N TRP A 20 0.55 5.45 -0.16
CA TRP A 20 0.43 6.67 -0.97
C TRP A 20 0.04 6.37 -2.41
N PHE A 21 0.69 5.40 -3.05
CA PHE A 21 0.37 5.00 -4.43
C PHE A 21 -1.05 4.45 -4.55
N THR A 22 -1.49 3.60 -3.63
CA THR A 22 -2.87 3.08 -3.61
C THR A 22 -3.89 4.20 -3.38
N GLY A 23 -3.59 5.19 -2.53
CA GLY A 23 -4.41 6.39 -2.37
C GLY A 23 -4.47 7.24 -3.64
N HIS A 24 -3.34 7.44 -4.32
CA HIS A 24 -3.27 8.14 -5.60
C HIS A 24 -4.09 7.40 -6.69
N ALA A 25 -4.04 6.08 -6.72
CA ALA A 25 -4.82 5.25 -7.64
C ALA A 25 -6.33 5.44 -7.49
N ARG A 26 -6.82 5.75 -6.29
CA ARG A 26 -8.24 6.10 -6.09
C ARG A 26 -8.63 7.32 -6.90
N GLY A 27 -7.81 8.38 -6.87
CA GLY A 27 -8.02 9.59 -7.66
C GLY A 27 -7.84 9.33 -9.16
N LEU A 28 -6.81 8.58 -9.54
CA LEU A 28 -6.50 8.27 -10.94
C LEU A 28 -7.59 7.43 -11.63
N TYR A 29 -8.19 6.47 -10.91
CA TYR A 29 -9.16 5.53 -11.46
C TYR A 29 -10.60 5.78 -11.00
N GLY A 30 -10.85 6.88 -10.28
CA GLY A 30 -12.20 7.28 -9.85
C GLY A 30 -12.85 6.35 -8.81
N VAL A 31 -12.06 5.64 -8.00
CA VAL A 31 -12.57 4.72 -6.97
C VAL A 31 -12.68 5.44 -5.63
N ALA A 32 -13.84 6.03 -5.37
CA ALA A 32 -14.13 6.73 -4.11
C ALA A 32 -14.08 5.77 -2.92
N ALA A 33 -13.45 6.21 -1.81
CA ALA A 33 -13.55 5.48 -0.55
C ALA A 33 -15.03 5.45 -0.09
N PRO A 34 -15.51 4.35 0.54
CA PRO A 34 -14.78 3.17 1.01
C PRO A 34 -14.67 2.02 -0.02
N ALA A 35 -15.03 2.23 -1.29
CA ALA A 35 -15.00 1.16 -2.28
C ALA A 35 -13.59 0.60 -2.47
N MET A 36 -13.49 -0.73 -2.56
CA MET A 36 -12.26 -1.50 -2.81
C MET A 36 -12.29 -2.25 -4.15
N THR A 37 -13.36 -2.07 -4.92
CA THR A 37 -13.57 -2.64 -6.25
C THR A 37 -14.00 -1.55 -7.22
N GLY A 38 -13.80 -1.77 -8.51
CA GLY A 38 -14.20 -0.83 -9.55
C GLY A 38 -13.30 -0.92 -10.79
N HIS A 39 -12.17 -0.22 -10.77
CA HIS A 39 -11.23 -0.24 -11.89
C HIS A 39 -10.21 -1.38 -11.75
N PRO A 40 -10.00 -2.22 -12.78
CA PRO A 40 -9.10 -3.38 -12.69
C PRO A 40 -7.66 -3.04 -12.31
N MET A 41 -7.19 -1.82 -12.61
CA MET A 41 -5.85 -1.39 -12.22
C MET A 41 -5.78 -0.94 -10.76
N PHE A 42 -6.83 -0.30 -10.25
CA PHE A 42 -6.94 0.04 -8.83
C PHE A 42 -6.93 -1.23 -7.97
N GLU A 43 -7.71 -2.24 -8.37
CA GLU A 43 -7.78 -3.50 -7.64
C GLU A 43 -6.43 -4.21 -7.55
N ARG A 44 -5.61 -4.16 -8.61
CA ARG A 44 -4.24 -4.69 -8.57
C ARG A 44 -3.36 -3.95 -7.57
N TRP A 45 -3.43 -2.62 -7.53
CA TRP A 45 -2.63 -1.81 -6.60
C TRP A 45 -3.08 -2.03 -5.16
N ALA A 46 -4.39 -2.07 -4.93
CA ALA A 46 -4.97 -2.42 -3.64
C ALA A 46 -4.56 -3.83 -3.18
N ARG A 47 -4.48 -4.80 -4.10
CA ARG A 47 -3.98 -6.15 -3.81
C ARG A 47 -2.50 -6.17 -3.45
N VAL A 48 -1.65 -5.38 -4.12
CA VAL A 48 -0.24 -5.24 -3.73
C VAL A 48 -0.14 -4.69 -2.31
N GLN A 49 -0.88 -3.63 -1.99
CA GLN A 49 -0.89 -3.04 -0.65
C GLN A 49 -1.39 -4.02 0.43
N GLY A 50 -2.46 -4.77 0.14
CA GLY A 50 -2.97 -5.82 1.02
C GLY A 50 -1.97 -6.95 1.26
N ASN A 51 -1.37 -7.50 0.19
CA ASN A 51 -0.38 -8.57 0.32
C ASN A 51 0.86 -8.12 1.09
N THR A 52 1.33 -6.88 0.88
CA THR A 52 2.49 -6.35 1.60
C THR A 52 2.19 -6.25 3.08
N VAL A 53 1.03 -5.69 3.49
CA VAL A 53 0.73 -5.57 4.93
C VAL A 53 0.53 -6.92 5.60
N GLU A 54 -0.02 -7.91 4.90
CA GLU A 54 -0.14 -9.29 5.38
C GLU A 54 1.22 -9.97 5.59
N GLN A 55 2.28 -9.55 4.88
CA GLN A 55 3.65 -10.05 5.10
C GLN A 55 4.40 -9.30 6.20
N LEU A 56 3.94 -8.10 6.56
CA LEU A 56 4.57 -7.28 7.61
C LEU A 56 4.15 -7.67 9.03
N VAL A 57 2.99 -8.31 9.17
CA VAL A 57 2.38 -8.72 10.45
C VAL A 57 2.50 -10.23 10.60
#